data_AF-A0A1G7JWB8-F1
#
_entry.id   AF-A0A1G7JWB8-F1
#
_cell.length_a   1.000
_cell.length_b   1.000
_cell.length_c   1.000
_cell.angle_alpha   90.00
_cell.angle_beta   90.00
_cell.angle_gamma   90.00
#
_symmetry.space_group_name_H-M   'P 1'
#
loop_
_entity.id
_entity.type
_entity.pdbx_description
1 polymer ?
#
loop_
_entity_poly.entity_id
_entity_poly.type
_entity_poly.pdbx_seq_one_letter_code
_entity_poly.pdbx_strand_id
1 'polypeptide(L)' 'MATFEEQLKSLESVVERLEKGDLPLEESLAFFEQGVALSESCKKELDTAEGRVQVLLQRGRKMEAEDLALSEDE' A
#
# COMPACT_ATOMS: atom_id res chain seq x y z
N MET A 1 -12.17 6.86 -7.73
CA MET A 1 -11.14 6.59 -6.71
C MET A 1 -9.81 6.68 -7.43
N ALA A 2 -8.85 7.45 -6.90
CA ALA A 2 -7.50 7.46 -7.45
C ALA A 2 -6.85 6.08 -7.24
N THR A 3 -6.02 5.66 -8.18
CA THR A 3 -5.22 4.44 -8.09
C THR A 3 -4.05 4.62 -7.13
N PHE A 4 -3.44 3.52 -6.68
CA PHE A 4 -2.19 3.57 -5.90
C PHE A 4 -1.11 4.43 -6.57
N GLU A 5 -0.87 4.24 -7.88
CA GLU A 5 0.15 4.98 -8.62
C GLU A 5 -0.12 6.49 -8.66
N GLU A 6 -1.38 6.89 -8.80
CA GLU A 6 -1.77 8.31 -8.78
C GLU A 6 -1.56 8.94 -7.39
N GLN A 7 -1.85 8.20 -6.31
CA GLN A 7 -1.62 8.66 -4.94
C GLN A 7 -0.14 8.77 -4.63
N LEU A 8 0.66 7.79 -5.05
CA LEU A 8 2.11 7.79 -4.89
C LEU A 8 2.74 8.97 -5.63
N LYS A 9 2.35 9.19 -6.89
CA LYS A 9 2.82 10.33 -7.69
C LYS A 9 2.44 11.68 -7.06
N SER A 10 1.26 11.75 -6.46
CA SER A 10 0.84 12.95 -5.73
C SER A 10 1.71 13.19 -4.49
N LEU A 11 2.04 12.12 -3.75
CA LEU A 11 2.93 12.20 -2.59
C LEU A 11 4.34 12.64 -3.00
N GLU A 12 4.90 12.08 -4.07
CA GLU A 12 6.19 12.48 -4.62
C GLU A 12 6.23 13.98 -4.95
N SER A 13 5.17 14.48 -5.60
CA SER A 13 5.06 15.92 -5.92
C SER A 13 4.99 16.80 -4.68
N VAL A 14 4.32 16.34 -3.61
CA VAL A 14 4.26 17.07 -2.33
C VAL A 14 5.64 17.12 -1.69
N VAL A 15 6.36 16.00 -1.64
CA VAL A 15 7.71 15.91 -1.10
C VAL A 15 8.66 16.82 -1.89
N GLU A 16 8.62 16.77 -3.22
CA GLU A 16 9.44 17.63 -4.07
C GLU A 16 9.19 19.13 -3.80
N ARG A 17 7.93 19.51 -3.53
CA ARG A 17 7.59 20.89 -3.20
C ARG A 17 8.11 21.31 -1.82
N LEU A 18 8.02 20.43 -0.82
CA LEU A 18 8.55 20.67 0.52
C LEU A 18 10.09 20.77 0.52
N GLU A 19 10.78 19.94 -0.26
CA GLU A 19 12.25 19.94 -0.35
C GLU A 19 12.82 21.18 -1.03
N LYS A 20 12.06 21.85 -1.90
CA LYS A 20 12.46 23.13 -2.53
C LYS A 20 12.66 24.25 -1.51
N GLY A 21 11.95 24.19 -0.38
CA GLY A 21 12.13 25.14 0.74
C GLY A 21 11.79 26.60 0.42
N ASP A 22 11.11 26.86 -0.70
CA ASP A 22 10.70 28.20 -1.17
C ASP A 22 9.26 28.57 -0.73
N LEU A 23 8.64 27.73 0.08
CA LEU A 23 7.25 27.88 0.53
C LEU A 23 7.13 28.73 1.80
N PRO A 24 6.10 29.58 1.90
CA PRO A 24 5.66 30.14 3.17
C PRO A 24 5.33 29.05 4.20
N LEU A 25 5.38 29.40 5.49
CA LEU A 25 5.12 28.44 6.59
C LEU A 25 3.73 27.80 6.50
N GLU A 26 2.69 28.58 6.24
CA GLU A 26 1.32 28.07 6.11
C GLU A 26 1.18 27.08 4.95
N GLU A 27 1.79 27.37 3.80
CA GLU A 27 1.79 26.44 2.66
C GLU A 27 2.59 25.18 2.97
N SER A 28 3.74 25.32 3.64
CA SER A 28 4.56 24.18 4.08
C SER A 28 3.78 23.24 5.00
N LEU A 29 3.00 23.79 5.93
CA LEU A 29 2.13 23.01 6.81
C LEU A 29 1.02 22.32 6.04
N ALA A 30 0.37 23.00 5.10
CA ALA A 30 -0.69 22.41 4.26
C ALA A 30 -0.16 21.25 3.40
N PHE A 31 1.01 21.42 2.77
CA PHE A 31 1.66 20.35 2.01
C PHE A 31 2.09 19.19 2.91
N PHE A 32 2.59 19.48 4.12
CA PHE A 32 2.94 18.44 5.08
C PHE A 32 1.71 17.60 5.48
N GLU A 33 0.60 18.24 5.85
CA GLU A 33 -0.65 17.54 6.19
C GLU A 33 -1.16 16.69 5.01
N GLN A 34 -1.12 17.25 3.79
CA GLN A 34 -1.47 16.51 2.58
C GLN A 34 -0.56 15.30 2.36
N GLY A 35 0.75 15.45 2.55
CA GLY A 35 1.73 14.38 2.42
C GLY A 35 1.50 13.25 3.42
N VAL A 36 1.17 13.58 4.67
CA VAL A 36 0.81 12.60 5.70
C VAL A 36 -0.44 11.80 5.27
N ALA A 37 -1.50 12.49 4.85
CA ALA A 37 -2.74 11.83 4.42
C ALA A 37 -2.53 10.91 3.20
N LEU A 38 -1.73 11.34 2.23
CA LEU A 38 -1.38 10.53 1.05
C LEU A 38 -0.56 9.30 1.45
N SER A 39 0.42 9.47 2.34
CA SER A 39 1.26 8.37 2.86
C SER A 39 0.43 7.30 3.58
N GLU A 40 -0.49 7.72 4.46
CA GLU A 40 -1.41 6.81 5.14
C GLU A 40 -2.31 6.05 4.15
N SER A 41 -2.79 6.74 3.12
CA SER A 41 -3.64 6.13 2.08
C SER A 41 -2.88 5.07 1.28
N CYS A 42 -1.65 5.39 0.85
CA CYS A 42 -0.77 4.44 0.16
C CYS A 42 -0.48 3.21 1.02
N LYS A 43 -0.15 3.42 2.30
CA LYS A 43 0.12 2.34 3.25
C LYS A 43 -1.09 1.41 3.39
N LYS A 44 -2.29 1.97 3.55
CA LYS A 44 -3.52 1.18 3.70
C LYS A 44 -3.81 0.31 2.46
N GLU A 45 -3.52 0.82 1.27
CA GLU A 45 -3.69 0.07 0.03
C GLU A 45 -2.68 -1.08 -0.08
N LEU A 46 -1.42 -0.84 0.32
CA LEU A 46 -0.40 -1.88 0.43
C LEU A 46 -0.75 -2.95 1.46
N ASP A 47 -1.19 -2.57 2.66
CA ASP A 47 -1.62 -3.49 3.71
C ASP A 47 -2.77 -4.40 3.22
N THR A 48 -3.70 -3.81 2.46
CA THR A 48 -4.81 -4.55 1.84
C THR A 48 -4.32 -5.54 0.79
N ALA A 49 -3.38 -5.12 -0.06
CA ALA A 49 -2.77 -5.99 -1.06
C ALA A 49 -1.99 -7.14 -0.42
N GLU A 50 -1.20 -6.85 0.61
CA GLU A 50 -0.45 -7.84 1.37
C GLU A 50 -1.39 -8.88 2.00
N GLY A 51 -2.47 -8.44 2.66
CA GLY A 51 -3.46 -9.32 3.24
C GLY A 51 -4.09 -10.27 2.21
N ARG A 52 -4.39 -9.77 1.00
CA ARG A 52 -4.90 -10.61 -0.09
C ARG A 52 -3.88 -11.65 -0.54
N VAL A 53 -2.60 -11.28 -0.66
CA VAL A 53 -1.53 -12.22 -1.01
C VAL A 53 -1.38 -13.29 0.07
N GLN A 54 -1.38 -12.92 1.35
CA GLN A 54 -1.28 -13.88 2.45
C GLN A 54 -2.43 -14.91 2.43
N VAL A 55 -3.67 -14.47 2.20
CA VAL A 55 -4.83 -15.37 2.08
C VAL A 55 -4.67 -16.35 0.91
N LEU A 56 -4.20 -15.86 -0.25
CA LEU A 56 -3.96 -16.71 -1.42
C LEU A 56 -2.88 -17.75 -1.16
N LEU A 57 -1.78 -17.36 -0.51
CA LEU A 57 -0.69 -18.28 -0.13
C LEU A 57 -1.17 -19.35 0.86
N GLN A 58 -1.95 -18.96 1.87
CA GLN A 58 -2.51 -19.91 2.84
C GLN A 58 -3.47 -20.90 2.16
N ARG A 59 -4.31 -20.42 1.23
CA ARG A 59 -5.23 -21.26 0.49
C ARG A 59 -4.49 -22.24 -0.43
N GLY A 60 -3.44 -21.80 -1.11
CA GLY A 60 -2.56 -22.67 -1.91
C GLY A 60 -1.98 -23.81 -1.08
N ARG A 61 -1.39 -23.48 0.07
CA ARG A 61 -0.87 -24.49 1.02
C ARG A 61 -1.93 -25.47 1.50
N LYS A 62 -3.15 -25.00 1.78
CA LYS A 62 -4.24 -25.88 2.23
C LYS A 62 -4.66 -26.88 1.15
N MET A 63 -4.71 -26.44 -0.11
CA MET A 63 -4.99 -27.33 -1.24
C MET A 63 -3.90 -28.38 -1.42
N GLU A 64 -2.62 -27.99 -1.35
CA GLU A 64 -1.50 -28.96 -1.41
C GLU A 64 -1.56 -30.01 -0.28
N ALA A 65 -1.93 -29.60 0.94
CA ALA A 65 -2.06 -30.51 2.08
C ALA A 65 -3.26 -31.47 1.93
N GLU A 66 -4.38 -31.01 1.36
CA GLU A 66 -5.56 -31.85 1.09
C GLU A 66 -5.28 -32.83 -0.07
N ASP A 67 -4.58 -32.39 -1.12
CA ASP A 67 -4.21 -33.25 -2.26
C ASP A 67 -3.25 -34.38 -1.85
N LEU A 68 -2.30 -34.11 -0.95
CA LEU A 68 -1.41 -35.13 -0.39
C LEU A 68 -2.17 -36.15 0.48
N ALA A 69 -3.08 -35.67 1.34
CA ALA A 69 -3.86 -36.55 2.22
C ALA A 69 -4.80 -37.49 1.43
N LEU A 70 -5.35 -37.03 0.30
CA LEU A 70 -6.17 -37.86 -0.59
C LEU A 70 -5.38 -38.94 -1.33
N SER A 71 -4.05 -38.79 -1.44
CA SER A 71 -3.16 -39.77 -2.10
C SER A 71 -2.60 -40.84 -1.15
N GLU A 72 -2.74 -40.66 0.17
CA GLU A 72 -2.26 -41.61 1.19
C GLU A 72 -3.32 -42.65 1.60
N ASP A 73 -4.57 -42.50 1.18
CA ASP A 73 -5.71 -43.39 1.48
C ASP A 73 -5.97 -44.48 0.40
N GLU A 74 -5.11 -44.64 -0.61
CA GLU A 74 -5.14 -45.76 -1.59
C GLU A 74 -4.12 -46.88 -1.29
#